data_AF-A0A1Q9PHB7-F1
#
_entry.id   AF-A0A1Q9PHB7-F1
#
_cell.length_a   1.000
_cell.length_b   1.000
_cell.length_c   1.000
_cell.angle_alpha   90.00
_cell.angle_beta   90.00
_cell.angle_gamma   90.00
#
_symmetry.space_group_name_H-M   'P 1'
#
loop_
_entity.id
_entity.type
_entity.pdbx_description
1 polymer ?
#
loop_
_entity_poly.entity_id
_entity_poly.type
_entity_poly.pdbx_seq_one_letter_code
_entity_poly.pdbx_strand_id
1 'polypeptide(L)' 'MIIDDDFASEEYVTVEVSHDQTNYSITFKKGDLEVINSWVFKNGSSIPAYLPEKIIELIREDVKKEM' A
#
# COMPACT_ATOMS: atom_id res chain seq x y z
N MET A 1 3.35 -22.88 -9.08
CA MET A 1 3.58 -21.42 -9.19
C MET A 1 4.27 -21.22 -10.53
N ILE A 2 3.62 -20.55 -11.47
CA ILE A 2 4.25 -20.17 -12.74
C ILE A 2 4.72 -18.73 -12.50
N ILE A 3 6.04 -18.51 -12.50
CA ILE A 3 6.62 -17.17 -12.56
C ILE A 3 6.81 -16.91 -14.05
N ASP A 4 6.02 -15.99 -14.60
CA ASP A 4 6.16 -15.53 -15.98
C ASP A 4 7.27 -14.48 -16.02
N ASP A 5 8.32 -14.73 -16.81
CA ASP A 5 9.54 -13.89 -16.88
C ASP A 5 9.27 -12.54 -17.58
N ASP A 6 8.06 -12.32 -18.12
CA ASP A 6 7.57 -11.07 -18.70
C ASP A 6 7.00 -10.10 -17.64
N PHE A 7 6.94 -10.52 -16.37
CA PHE A 7 6.56 -9.67 -15.22
C PHE A 7 7.66 -8.66 -14.81
N ALA A 8 8.62 -8.42 -15.69
CA ALA A 8 9.76 -7.54 -15.48
C ALA A 8 9.39 -6.07 -15.75
N SER A 9 8.45 -5.50 -14.99
CA SER A 9 8.36 -4.03 -14.72
C SER A 9 7.20 -3.61 -13.81
N GLU A 10 6.51 -4.52 -13.11
CA GLU A 10 5.57 -4.05 -12.08
C GLU A 10 6.35 -3.52 -10.88
N GLU A 11 6.63 -2.21 -10.91
CA GLU A 11 7.18 -1.49 -9.77
C GLU A 11 6.09 -1.27 -8.71
N TYR A 12 6.47 -1.44 -7.46
CA TYR A 12 5.59 -1.19 -6.31
C TYR A 12 6.21 -0.16 -5.38
N VAL A 13 5.35 0.62 -4.72
CA VAL A 13 5.75 1.55 -3.66
C VAL A 13 5.00 1.16 -2.38
N THR A 14 5.74 1.03 -1.28
CA THR A 14 5.15 0.77 0.04
C THR A 14 5.33 1.99 0.91
N VAL A 15 4.24 2.45 1.52
CA VAL A 15 4.25 3.59 2.44
C VAL A 15 3.75 3.18 3.81
N GLU A 16 4.33 3.80 4.83
CA GLU A 16 3.87 3.70 6.20
C GLU A 16 3.11 4.97 6.58
N VAL A 17 1.91 4.80 7.10
CA VAL A 17 1.00 5.90 7.44
C VAL A 17 0.37 5.67 8.81
N SER A 18 0.34 6.73 9.63
CA SER A 18 -0.33 6.72 10.92
C SER A 18 -1.70 7.39 10.79
N HIS A 19 -2.77 6.64 11.03
CA HIS A 19 -4.14 7.15 11.07
C HIS A 19 -4.85 6.62 12.31
N ASP A 20 -5.50 7.50 13.08
CA ASP A 20 -6.21 7.14 14.31
C ASP A 20 -5.36 6.31 15.29
N GLN A 21 -4.14 6.80 15.58
CA GLN A 21 -3.15 6.14 16.45
C GLN A 21 -2.72 4.74 16.00
N THR A 22 -3.07 4.35 14.77
CA THR A 22 -2.79 3.05 14.19
C THR A 22 -1.85 3.20 13.00
N ASN A 23 -0.79 2.40 12.97
CA ASN A 23 0.17 2.40 11.88
C ASN A 23 -0.23 1.36 10.84
N TYR A 24 -0.38 1.82 9.61
CA TYR A 24 -0.67 0.99 8.45
C TYR A 24 0.53 0.99 7.50
N SER A 25 0.73 -0.14 6.83
CA SER A 25 1.64 -0.29 5.70
C SER A 25 0.81 -0.61 4.48
N ILE A 26 0.95 0.18 3.42
CA ILE A 26 0.14 0.06 2.20
C ILE A 26 1.08 -0.04 1.01
N THR A 27 0.89 -1.08 0.20
CA THR A 27 1.63 -1.26 -1.06
C THR A 27 0.74 -0.89 -2.23
N PHE A 28 1.25 0.02 -3.06
CA PHE A 28 0.63 0.44 -4.30
C PHE A 28 1.41 -0.07 -5.51
N LYS A 29 0.71 -0.39 -6.59
CA LYS A 29 1.31 -0.53 -7.92
C LYS A 29 1.70 0.86 -8.43
N LYS A 30 2.95 1.05 -8.80
CA LYS A 30 3.48 2.39 -9.14
C LYS A 30 2.87 2.98 -10.41
N GLY A 31 2.41 2.13 -11.34
CA GLY A 31 1.84 2.56 -12.63
C GLY A 31 0.52 3.33 -12.52
N ASP A 32 -0.35 2.93 -11.60
CA ASP A 32 -1.71 3.49 -11.45
C ASP A 32 -2.10 3.78 -9.99
N LEU A 33 -1.23 3.45 -9.03
CA LEU A 33 -1.48 3.50 -7.60
C LEU A 33 -2.69 2.68 -7.16
N GLU A 34 -2.93 1.56 -7.84
CA GLU A 34 -3.80 0.51 -7.34
C GLU A 34 -3.25 -0.05 -6.03
N VAL A 35 -4.12 -0.24 -5.02
CA VAL A 35 -3.73 -0.86 -3.75
C VAL A 35 -3.59 -2.36 -3.97
N ILE A 36 -2.37 -2.88 -3.81
CA ILE A 36 -2.08 -4.31 -3.88
C ILE A 36 -2.35 -4.98 -2.54
N ASN A 37 -1.98 -4.32 -1.45
CA ASN A 37 -2.25 -4.81 -0.10
C ASN A 37 -2.17 -3.67 0.93
N SER A 38 -2.78 -3.92 2.09
CA SER A 38 -2.70 -3.05 3.27
C SER A 38 -2.65 -3.90 4.53
N TRP A 39 -1.78 -3.49 5.46
CA TRP A 39 -1.51 -4.16 6.72
C TRP A 39 -1.60 -3.18 7.87
N VAL A 40 -2.00 -3.66 9.03
CA VAL A 40 -1.87 -2.96 10.31
C VAL A 40 -0.93 -3.75 11.20
N PHE A 41 -0.01 -3.04 11.87
CA PHE A 41 0.84 -3.68 12.87
C PHE A 41 0.16 -3.61 14.25
N LYS A 42 -0.22 -4.77 14.79
CA LYS A 42 -0.88 -4.89 16.09
C LYS A 42 -0.36 -6.11 16.84
N ASN A 43 -0.06 -5.95 18.12
CA ASN A 43 0.40 -7.03 19.00
C ASN A 43 1.62 -7.80 18.44
N GLY A 44 2.57 -7.09 17.80
CA GLY A 44 3.77 -7.70 17.23
C GLY A 44 3.53 -8.47 15.91
N SER A 45 2.34 -8.36 15.32
CA SER A 45 1.97 -9.05 14.08
C SER A 45 1.38 -8.09 13.06
N SER A 46 1.66 -8.34 11.77
CA SER A 46 1.01 -7.64 10.66
C SER A 46 -0.26 -8.40 10.25
N ILE A 47 -1.39 -7.70 10.28
CA ILE A 47 -2.71 -8.26 9.98
C ILE A 47 -3.25 -7.52 8.75
N PRO A 48 -3.89 -8.22 7.78
CA PRO A 48 -4.55 -7.54 6.67
C PRO A 48 -5.52 -6.48 7.21
N ALA A 49 -5.37 -5.26 6.72
CA ALA A 49 -6.17 -4.13 7.13
C ALA A 49 -7.05 -3.67 5.97
N TYR A 50 -8.24 -3.21 6.29
CA TYR A 50 -9.06 -2.44 5.36
C TYR A 50 -9.03 -0.98 5.78
N LEU A 51 -8.76 -0.10 4.81
CA LEU A 51 -8.86 1.35 4.98
C LEU A 51 -10.03 1.84 4.12
N PRO A 52 -10.85 2.78 4.62
CA PRO A 52 -11.90 3.38 3.80
C PRO A 52 -11.30 4.04 2.55
N GLU A 53 -11.98 3.95 1.41
CA GLU A 53 -11.49 4.48 0.13
C GLU A 53 -11.10 5.97 0.22
N LYS A 54 -11.86 6.76 0.99
CA LYS A 54 -11.54 8.18 1.22
C LYS A 54 -10.14 8.39 1.83
N ILE A 55 -9.71 7.49 2.72
CA ILE A 55 -8.38 7.56 3.34
C ILE A 55 -7.32 7.13 2.32
N ILE A 56 -7.59 6.07 1.57
CA ILE A 56 -6.70 5.62 0.48
C ILE A 56 -6.47 6.72 -0.55
N GLU A 57 -7.52 7.46 -0.94
CA GLU A 57 -7.41 8.59 -1.87
C GLU A 57 -6.49 9.69 -1.35
N LEU A 58 -6.60 10.07 -0.08
CA LEU A 58 -5.71 11.06 0.54
C LEU A 58 -4.25 10.58 0.52
N ILE A 59 -4.02 9.30 0.81
CA ILE A 59 -2.68 8.71 0.78
C ILE A 59 -2.13 8.65 -0.65
N ARG A 60 -2.96 8.31 -1.64
CA ARG A 60 -2.57 8.34 -3.06
C ARG A 60 -2.16 9.73 -3.49
N GLU A 61 -2.91 10.76 -3.09
CA GLU A 61 -2.55 12.15 -3.39
C GLU A 61 -1.19 12.53 -2.80
N ASP A 62 -0.85 12.06 -1.60
CA ASP A 62 0.44 12.31 -0.99
C ASP A 62 1.57 11.50 -1.65
N VAL A 63 1.35 10.23 -1.97
CA VAL A 63 2.32 9.40 -2.73
C VAL A 63 2.65 10.04 -4.08
N LYS A 64 1.64 10.56 -4.80
CA LYS A 64 1.84 11.26 -6.07
C LYS A 64 2.73 12.50 -5.97
N LYS A 65 2.78 13.17 -4.82
CA LYS A 65 3.63 14.37 -4.60
C LYS A 65 5.09 14.01 -4.40
N GLU A 66 5.38 12.81 -3.91
CA GLU A 66 6.73 12.32 -3.61
C GLU A 66 7.33 11.50 -4.77
N MET A 67 6.63 11.42 -5.91
CA MET A 67 7.02 10.69 -7.13
C MET A 67 7.59 11.60 -8.23
#